data_AF-A0A3P3VV54-F1
#
_entry.id   AF-A0A3P3VV54-F1
#
_cell.length_a   1.000
_cell.length_b   1.000
_cell.length_c   1.000
_cell.angle_alpha   90.00
_cell.angle_beta   90.00
_cell.angle_gamma   90.00
#
_symmetry.space_group_name_H-M   'P 1'
#
loop_
_entity.id
_entity.type
_entity.pdbx_description
1 polymer ?
#
loop_
_entity_poly.entity_id
_entity_poly.type
_entity_poly.pdbx_seq_one_letter_code
_entity_poly.pdbx_strand_id
1 'polypeptide(L)'
;MLIKLKQAIIKASEELNSNQLIYFIHFNFGWPSQSLKISDIELLQNIDYDLKFEFGSGIGEEDLETLVQQGFLKKISETVDEYDPLEKSIEYEIIKAV
;
A
#
# COMPACT_ATOMS: atom_id res chain seq x y z
N MET A 1 -5.75 -11.94 -5.33
CA MET A 1 -4.86 -10.78 -5.19
C MET A 1 -4.73 -10.35 -3.73
N LEU A 2 -5.82 -10.01 -3.06
CA LEU A 2 -5.86 -9.58 -1.65
C LEU A 2 -5.08 -10.47 -0.66
N ILE A 3 -5.16 -11.81 -0.79
CA ILE A 3 -4.42 -12.74 0.09
C ILE A 3 -2.90 -12.58 -0.07
N LYS A 4 -2.40 -12.45 -1.31
CA LYS A 4 -0.97 -12.22 -1.58
C LYS A 4 -0.52 -10.87 -1.02
N LEU A 5 -1.34 -9.83 -1.19
CA LEU A 5 -1.09 -8.51 -0.61
C LEU A 5 -0.97 -8.58 0.91
N LYS A 6 -1.92 -9.22 1.58
CA LYS A 6 -1.89 -9.40 3.03
C LYS A 6 -0.62 -10.13 3.49
N GLN A 7 -0.23 -11.21 2.79
CA GLN A 7 1.00 -11.96 3.09
C GLN A 7 2.27 -11.10 2.89
N ALA A 8 2.33 -10.32 1.81
CA ALA A 8 3.44 -9.40 1.54
C ALA A 8 3.57 -8.34 2.64
N ILE A 9 2.45 -7.73 3.05
CA ILE A 9 2.42 -6.74 4.15
C ILE A 9 2.88 -7.36 5.46
N ILE A 10 2.40 -8.56 5.82
CA ILE A 10 2.82 -9.26 7.04
C ILE A 10 4.33 -9.51 7.01
N LYS A 11 4.83 -10.11 5.92
CA LYS A 11 6.24 -10.42 5.75
C LYS A 11 7.11 -9.16 5.86
N ALA A 12 6.78 -8.11 5.12
CA ALA A 12 7.51 -6.85 5.15
C ALA A 12 7.45 -6.18 6.52
N SER A 13 6.30 -6.21 7.20
CA SER A 13 6.13 -5.68 8.55
C SER A 13 7.03 -6.38 9.57
N GLU A 14 7.15 -7.71 9.46
CA GLU A 14 8.02 -8.51 10.32
C GLU A 14 9.51 -8.27 10.02
N GLU A 15 9.90 -8.29 8.75
CA GLU A 15 11.29 -8.08 8.30
C GLU A 15 11.80 -6.67 8.64
N LEU A 16 10.95 -5.66 8.49
CA LEU A 16 11.31 -4.25 8.67
C LEU A 16 10.94 -3.72 10.07
N ASN A 17 10.42 -4.59 10.94
CA ASN A 17 9.99 -4.28 12.30
C ASN A 17 9.13 -3.01 12.39
N SER A 18 8.17 -2.89 11.48
CA SER A 18 7.29 -1.72 11.37
C SER A 18 5.86 -2.13 11.07
N ASN A 19 4.93 -1.45 11.71
CA ASN A 19 3.50 -1.63 11.47
C ASN A 19 2.90 -0.48 10.66
N GLN A 20 3.73 0.44 10.16
CA GLN A 20 3.26 1.55 9.34
C GLN A 20 3.32 1.13 7.86
N LEU A 21 2.18 1.29 7.19
CA LEU A 21 2.04 1.08 5.75
C LEU A 21 1.63 2.40 5.11
N ILE A 22 2.34 2.83 4.09
CA ILE A 22 2.05 4.08 3.38
C ILE A 22 1.74 3.77 1.93
N TYR A 23 0.59 4.22 1.45
CA TYR A 23 0.20 4.12 0.06
C TYR A 23 0.26 5.49 -0.58
N PHE A 24 0.90 5.59 -1.75
CA PHE A 24 0.97 6.80 -2.54
C PHE A 24 0.29 6.58 -3.87
N ILE A 25 -0.52 7.55 -4.28
CA ILE A 25 -1.00 7.72 -5.65
C ILE A 25 -0.28 8.95 -6.19
N HIS A 26 0.40 8.82 -7.32
CA HIS A 26 1.16 9.90 -7.94
C HIS A 26 1.04 9.84 -9.46
N PHE A 27 1.08 10.99 -10.13
CA PHE A 27 0.92 11.08 -11.58
C PHE A 27 2.23 11.50 -12.23
N ASN A 28 2.95 10.55 -12.81
CA ASN A 28 4.20 10.86 -13.49
C ASN A 28 3.98 10.95 -15.00
N PHE A 29 4.32 12.08 -15.62
CA PHE A 29 4.14 12.34 -17.05
C PHE A 29 2.71 12.09 -17.56
N GLY A 30 1.69 12.34 -16.72
CA GLY A 30 0.28 12.13 -17.05
C GLY A 30 -0.22 10.68 -16.90
N TRP A 31 0.60 9.77 -16.39
CA TRP A 31 0.22 8.39 -16.11
C TRP A 31 0.05 8.16 -14.60
N PRO A 32 -1.07 7.56 -14.17
CA PRO A 32 -1.23 7.17 -12.77
C PRO A 32 -0.20 6.11 -12.42
N SER A 33 0.44 6.33 -11.28
CA SER A 33 1.35 5.39 -10.67
C SER A 33 1.03 5.30 -9.18
N GLN A 34 1.47 4.21 -8.59
CA GLN A 34 1.16 3.89 -7.22
C GLN A 34 2.37 3.25 -6.55
N SER A 35 2.45 3.47 -5.25
CA SER A 35 3.54 3.00 -4.41
C SER A 35 2.97 2.53 -3.08
N LEU A 36 3.50 1.44 -2.56
CA LEU A 36 3.12 0.87 -1.27
C LEU A 36 4.39 0.61 -0.47
N LYS A 37 4.56 1.26 0.68
CA LYS A 37 5.80 1.26 1.45
C LYS A 37 5.61 0.84 2.90
N ILE A 38 6.62 0.17 3.45
CA ILE A 38 6.85 -0.02 4.88
C ILE A 38 8.30 0.38 5.16
N SER A 39 8.54 1.26 6.13
CA SER A 39 9.90 1.74 6.49
C SER A 39 10.74 2.15 5.27
N ASP A 40 10.16 2.96 4.36
CA ASP A 40 10.76 3.42 3.10
C ASP A 40 11.03 2.37 2.02
N ILE A 41 10.73 1.09 2.26
CA ILE A 41 10.88 0.02 1.27
C ILE A 41 9.62 -0.10 0.42
N GLU A 42 9.78 0.01 -0.90
CA GLU A 42 8.72 -0.14 -1.90
C GLU A 42 8.36 -1.61 -2.14
N LEU A 43 7.16 -2.02 -1.72
CA LEU A 43 6.70 -3.41 -1.81
C LEU A 43 6.31 -3.81 -3.24
N LEU A 44 5.74 -2.90 -4.02
CA LEU A 44 5.23 -3.19 -5.37
C LEU A 44 6.35 -3.48 -6.37
N GLN A 45 7.54 -2.93 -6.12
CA GLN A 45 8.71 -3.06 -6.99
C GLN A 45 9.72 -4.08 -6.48
N ASN A 46 9.55 -4.55 -5.24
CA ASN A 46 10.48 -5.50 -4.63
C ASN A 46 10.06 -6.94 -4.92
N ILE A 47 10.96 -7.68 -5.57
CA ILE A 47 10.76 -9.07 -6.00
C ILE A 47 10.54 -10.03 -4.83
N ASP A 48 11.03 -9.70 -3.63
CA ASP A 48 10.97 -10.57 -2.45
C ASP A 48 9.56 -10.71 -1.87
N TYR A 49 8.64 -9.81 -2.25
CA TYR A 49 7.26 -9.81 -1.76
C TYR A 49 6.24 -10.43 -2.73
N ASP A 50 6.68 -10.95 -3.88
CA ASP A 50 5.86 -11.63 -4.91
C ASP A 50 4.56 -10.90 -5.29
N LEU A 51 4.60 -9.56 -5.31
CA LEU A 51 3.49 -8.74 -5.78
C LEU A 51 3.51 -8.53 -7.31
N LYS A 52 4.09 -9.46 -8.07
CA LYS A 52 4.25 -9.32 -9.53
C LYS A 52 2.92 -8.97 -10.20
N PHE A 53 2.85 -7.74 -10.71
CA PHE A 53 1.68 -7.22 -11.40
C PHE A 53 1.61 -7.80 -12.81
N GLU A 54 0.48 -8.38 -13.16
CA GLU A 54 0.08 -8.44 -14.57
C GLU A 54 -0.37 -7.03 -14.98
N PHE A 55 0.05 -6.58 -16.16
CA PHE A 55 -0.26 -5.24 -16.69
C PHE A 55 -1.76 -4.92 -16.50
N GLY A 56 -2.09 -3.87 -15.73
CA GLY A 56 -3.47 -3.44 -15.45
C GLY A 56 -4.13 -4.01 -14.18
N SER A 57 -3.45 -4.87 -13.41
CA SER A 57 -3.95 -5.45 -12.16
C SER A 57 -3.25 -4.86 -10.92
N GLY A 58 -3.13 -3.54 -10.85
CA GLY A 58 -2.48 -2.85 -9.72
C GLY A 58 -3.23 -3.06 -8.40
N ILE A 59 -2.52 -2.95 -7.27
CA ILE A 59 -3.15 -2.79 -5.95
C ILE A 59 -3.79 -1.40 -5.88
N GLY A 60 -5.11 -1.36 -5.86
CA GLY A 60 -5.85 -0.11 -5.74
C GLY A 60 -6.13 0.27 -4.29
N GLU A 61 -6.63 1.49 -4.11
CA GLU A 61 -7.19 1.92 -2.82
C GLU A 61 -8.33 1.00 -2.36
N GLU A 62 -9.10 0.42 -3.28
CA GLU A 62 -10.18 -0.53 -2.97
C GLU A 62 -9.70 -1.81 -2.28
N ASP A 63 -8.51 -2.30 -2.62
CA ASP A 63 -7.89 -3.45 -1.96
C ASP A 63 -7.53 -3.10 -0.52
N LEU A 64 -6.95 -1.92 -0.31
CA LEU A 64 -6.58 -1.42 1.02
C LEU A 64 -7.81 -1.15 1.87
N GLU A 65 -8.87 -0.59 1.29
CA GLU A 65 -10.15 -0.38 1.96
C GLU A 65 -10.80 -1.70 2.37
N THR A 66 -10.70 -2.74 1.52
CA THR A 66 -11.15 -4.09 1.87
C THR A 66 -10.36 -4.64 3.07
N LEU A 67 -9.05 -4.41 3.13
CA LEU A 67 -8.23 -4.80 4.29
C LEU A 67 -8.57 -4.00 5.56
N VAL A 68 -9.00 -2.74 5.42
CA VAL A 68 -9.53 -1.94 6.53
C VAL A 68 -10.84 -2.52 7.04
N GLN A 69 -11.78 -2.85 6.15
CA GLN A 69 -13.06 -3.47 6.50
C GLN A 69 -12.89 -4.85 7.17
N GLN A 70 -11.84 -5.58 6.81
CA GLN A 70 -11.46 -6.85 7.45
C GLN A 70 -10.75 -6.67 8.81
N GLY A 71 -10.48 -5.44 9.23
CA GLY A 71 -9.77 -5.14 10.47
C GLY A 71 -8.28 -5.49 10.44
N PHE A 72 -7.70 -5.70 9.26
CA PHE A 72 -6.26 -5.95 9.09
C PHE A 72 -5.46 -4.65 9.02
N LEU A 73 -6.04 -3.62 8.39
CA LEU A 73 -5.49 -2.26 8.37
C LEU A 73 -6.39 -1.32 9.14
N LYS A 74 -5.81 -0.23 9.61
CA LYS A 74 -6.54 0.92 10.13
C LYS A 74 -5.99 2.18 9.48
N LYS A 75 -6.84 2.93 8.79
CA LYS A 75 -6.45 4.23 8.22
C LYS A 75 -6.15 5.22 9.34
N ILE A 76 -4.98 5.86 9.26
CA ILE A 76 -4.49 6.83 10.25
C ILE A 76 -4.66 8.24 9.74
N SER A 77 -4.23 8.49 8.50
CA SER A 77 -4.32 9.79 7.86
C SER A 77 -4.45 9.64 6.34
N GLU A 78 -4.95 10.69 5.71
CA GLU A 78 -4.90 10.88 4.27
C GLU A 78 -4.50 12.34 4.02
N THR A 79 -3.52 12.53 3.15
CA THR A 79 -3.08 13.84 2.69
C THR A 79 -3.22 13.87 1.18
N VAL A 80 -3.96 14.86 0.67
CA VAL A 80 -4.12 15.12 -0.76
C VAL A 80 -3.26 16.33 -1.11
N ASP A 81 -2.56 16.29 -2.24
CA ASP A 81 -1.76 17.43 -2.68
C ASP A 81 -2.68 18.60 -3.07
N GLU A 82 -2.38 19.79 -2.56
CA GLU A 82 -3.20 20.99 -2.77
C GLU A 82 -3.12 21.52 -4.21
N TYR A 83 -2.03 21.22 -4.91
CA TYR A 83 -1.74 21.64 -6.29
C TYR A 83 -2.16 20.59 -7.31
N ASP A 84 -2.12 19.31 -6.95
CA ASP A 84 -2.64 18.20 -7.76
C ASP A 84 -3.54 17.25 -6.94
N PRO A 85 -4.88 17.42 -6.98
CA PRO A 85 -5.82 16.58 -6.23
C PRO A 85 -5.80 15.10 -6.61
N LEU A 86 -5.11 14.73 -7.70
CA LEU A 86 -4.93 13.34 -8.11
C LEU A 86 -3.78 12.66 -7.36
N GLU A 87 -2.89 13.44 -6.74
CA GLU A 87 -1.81 12.93 -5.90
C GLU A 87 -2.25 12.89 -4.44
N LYS A 88 -2.07 11.73 -3.81
CA LYS A 88 -2.37 11.57 -2.39
C LYS A 88 -1.49 10.53 -1.71
N SER A 89 -1.32 10.71 -0.42
CA SER A 89 -0.69 9.77 0.49
C SER A 89 -1.70 9.31 1.54
N ILE A 90 -1.80 8.01 1.75
CA ILE A 90 -2.65 7.41 2.78
C ILE A 90 -1.77 6.59 3.70
N GLU A 91 -1.85 6.88 5.00
CA GLU A 91 -1.14 6.12 6.02
C GLU A 91 -2.09 5.15 6.72
N TYR A 92 -1.60 3.93 6.91
CA TYR A 92 -2.29 2.86 7.60
C TYR A 92 -1.41 2.28 8.72
N GLU A 93 -2.07 1.86 9.79
CA GLU A 93 -1.51 1.00 10.82
C GLU A 93 -1.91 -0.45 10.55
N ILE A 94 -0.93 -1.35 10.57
CA ILE A 94 -1.13 -2.79 10.44
C ILE A 94 -1.57 -3.31 11.80
N ILE A 95 -2.86 -3.61 11.90
CA ILE A 95 -3.47 -4.27 13.06
C ILE A 95 -3.20 -5.76 12.86
N LYS A 96 -2.01 -6.25 13.26
CA LYS A 96 -1.64 -7.67 13.12
C LYS A 96 -2.77 -8.56 13.67
N ALA A 97 -3.56 -9.13 12.78
CA ALA A 97 -4.54 -10.14 13.14
C ALA A 97 -3.76 -11.42 13.45
N VAL A 98 -3.78 -11.80 14.73
CA VAL A 98 -3.27 -13.08 15.26
C VAL A 98 -3.93 -14.24 14.53
#